data_AF-A0A246RSG8-F1
#
_entry.id   AF-A0A246RSG8-F1
#
_cell.length_a   1.000
_cell.length_b   1.000
_cell.length_c   1.000
_cell.angle_alpha   90.00
_cell.angle_beta   90.00
_cell.angle_gamma   90.00
#
_symmetry.space_group_name_H-M   'P 1'
#
loop_
_entity.id
_entity.type
_entity.pdbx_description
1 polymer ?
#
loop_
_entity_poly.entity_id
_entity_poly.type
_entity_poly.pdbx_seq_one_letter_code
_entity_poly.pdbx_strand_id
1 'polypeptide(L)'
;MSSPRRFSDVRGDDHFDVLLEGGPVGLPATTRARSAPAGTGRIKVPYLGGYEHFERSGDHDGLNDDASQVVVFRWTMRTKIAE
;
A
#
# COMPACT_ATOMS: atom_id res chain seq x y z
N MET A 1 13.35 -41.35 -9.47
CA MET A 1 13.32 -40.60 -10.74
C MET A 1 12.83 -39.20 -10.44
N SER A 2 13.73 -38.23 -10.54
CA SER A 2 13.51 -36.82 -10.18
C SER A 2 12.45 -36.19 -11.07
N SER A 3 11.42 -35.65 -10.43
CA SER A 3 10.56 -34.63 -11.03
C SER A 3 11.22 -33.28 -10.77
N PRO A 4 11.69 -32.51 -11.78
CA PRO A 4 12.02 -31.12 -11.55
C PRO A 4 10.70 -30.36 -11.43
N ARG A 5 10.30 -30.01 -10.21
CA ARG A 5 9.25 -29.01 -10.02
C ARG A 5 9.81 -27.69 -10.56
N ARG A 6 9.12 -27.17 -11.59
CA ARG A 6 9.36 -25.88 -12.25
C ARG A 6 9.88 -24.83 -11.27
N PHE A 7 11.09 -24.31 -11.53
CA PHE A 7 11.44 -22.97 -11.06
C PHE A 7 10.61 -21.98 -11.87
N SER A 8 9.44 -21.66 -11.34
CA SER A 8 8.69 -20.47 -11.72
C SER A 8 8.64 -19.56 -10.50
N ASP A 9 9.82 -19.15 -10.02
CA ASP A 9 9.90 -18.05 -9.06
C ASP A 9 10.03 -16.75 -9.86
N VAL A 10 8.87 -16.21 -10.19
CA VAL A 10 8.74 -14.86 -10.72
C VAL A 10 9.11 -13.94 -9.55
N ARG A 11 10.24 -13.23 -9.64
CA ARG A 11 10.53 -12.07 -8.78
C ARG A 11 9.59 -10.91 -9.14
N GLY A 12 8.32 -11.04 -8.83
CA GLY A 12 7.30 -10.05 -9.17
C GLY A 12 6.10 -10.19 -8.24
N ASP A 13 5.72 -9.07 -7.63
CA ASP A 13 4.69 -8.91 -6.60
C ASP A 13 5.09 -9.33 -5.19
N ASP A 14 6.24 -8.83 -4.72
CA ASP A 14 6.34 -8.55 -3.28
C ASP A 14 5.26 -7.51 -2.97
N HIS A 15 4.26 -7.89 -2.17
CA HIS A 15 3.13 -7.07 -1.78
C HIS A 15 3.12 -7.02 -0.25
N PHE A 16 2.87 -5.85 0.32
CA PHE A 16 2.76 -5.69 1.77
C PHE A 16 1.36 -5.24 2.15
N ASP A 17 0.96 -5.56 3.38
CA ASP A 17 -0.27 -5.07 3.96
C ASP A 17 -0.14 -3.60 4.36
N VAL A 18 -1.15 -2.81 4.03
CA VAL A 18 -1.19 -1.36 4.19
C VAL A 18 -2.30 -0.99 5.16
N LEU A 19 -1.97 -0.07 6.07
CA LEU A 19 -2.96 0.66 6.86
C LEU A 19 -2.92 2.15 6.54
N LEU A 20 -4.06 2.71 6.12
CA LEU A 20 -4.24 4.15 5.89
C LEU A 20 -4.74 4.84 7.16
N GLU A 21 -3.87 5.67 7.73
CA GLU A 21 -4.13 6.43 8.96
C GLU A 21 -4.49 7.89 8.66
N GLY A 22 -5.43 8.44 9.44
CA GLY A 22 -5.94 9.80 9.26
C GLY A 22 -6.99 9.92 8.15
N GLY A 23 -6.99 11.06 7.45
CA GLY A 23 -7.91 11.35 6.36
C GLY A 23 -9.38 11.47 6.78
N PRO A 24 -10.32 11.52 5.81
CA PRO A 24 -11.73 11.73 6.11
C PRO A 24 -12.31 10.59 6.95
N VAL A 25 -13.07 10.95 8.00
CA VAL A 25 -13.71 9.99 8.92
C VAL A 25 -14.65 9.03 8.18
N GLY A 26 -15.29 9.49 7.10
CA GLY A 26 -16.19 8.68 6.27
C GLY A 26 -15.51 7.74 5.28
N LEU A 27 -14.17 7.62 5.28
CA LEU A 27 -13.48 6.69 4.39
C LEU A 27 -13.69 5.24 4.85
N PRO A 28 -14.16 4.32 3.97
CA PRO A 28 -14.46 2.94 4.35
C PRO A 28 -13.27 2.18 4.95
N ALA A 29 -13.53 1.35 5.95
CA ALA A 29 -12.51 0.52 6.59
C ALA A 29 -11.83 -0.45 5.59
N THR A 30 -12.58 -0.96 4.62
CA THR A 30 -12.07 -1.79 3.51
C THR A 30 -11.12 -1.05 2.58
N THR A 31 -11.17 0.28 2.55
CA THR A 31 -10.18 1.10 1.82
C THR A 31 -8.96 1.40 2.70
N ARG A 32 -9.16 1.47 4.02
CA ARG A 32 -8.09 1.74 4.99
C ARG A 32 -7.13 0.58 5.15
N ALA A 33 -7.62 -0.66 5.13
CA ALA A 33 -6.79 -1.86 5.15
C ALA A 33 -6.76 -2.51 3.77
N ARG A 34 -5.60 -2.55 3.11
CA ARG A 34 -5.44 -3.09 1.74
C ARG A 34 -4.01 -3.57 1.52
N SER A 35 -3.75 -4.34 0.48
CA SER A 35 -2.38 -4.66 0.07
C SER A 35 -1.90 -3.71 -1.05
N ALA A 36 -0.59 -3.48 -1.13
CA ALA A 36 0.04 -2.68 -2.17
C ALA A 36 1.40 -3.27 -2.61
N PRO A 37 1.84 -3.00 -3.86
CA PRO A 37 3.15 -3.44 -4.32
C PRO A 37 4.28 -2.87 -3.47
N ALA A 38 5.30 -3.69 -3.24
CA ALA A 38 6.58 -3.26 -2.70
C ALA A 38 7.14 -2.07 -3.48
N GLY A 39 7.74 -1.12 -2.76
CA GLY A 39 8.20 0.13 -3.34
C GLY A 39 7.12 1.19 -3.55
N THR A 40 5.84 0.92 -3.23
CA THR A 40 4.80 1.97 -3.18
C THR A 40 5.21 3.03 -2.16
N GLY A 41 5.44 4.26 -2.63
CA GLY A 41 5.76 5.42 -1.77
C GLY A 41 4.53 6.27 -1.40
N ARG A 42 3.49 6.25 -2.25
CA ARG A 42 2.28 7.05 -2.06
C ARG A 42 1.04 6.30 -2.56
N ILE A 43 -0.06 6.44 -1.84
CA ILE A 43 -1.37 5.88 -2.19
C ILE A 43 -2.35 7.03 -2.40
N LYS A 44 -3.06 7.00 -3.53
CA LYS A 44 -4.15 7.94 -3.85
C LYS A 44 -5.47 7.20 -3.81
N VAL A 45 -6.43 7.71 -3.04
CA VAL A 45 -7.75 7.13 -2.89
C VAL A 45 -8.81 8.09 -3.45
N PRO A 46 -9.55 7.71 -4.51
CA PRO A 46 -10.69 8.50 -4.97
C PRO A 46 -11.77 8.58 -3.88
N TYR A 47 -12.18 9.79 -3.52
CA TYR A 47 -13.22 10.01 -2.51
C TYR A 47 -13.95 11.34 -2.72
N LEU A 48 -15.30 11.28 -2.78
CA LEU A 48 -16.20 12.44 -2.89
C LEU A 48 -15.78 13.50 -3.94
N GLY A 49 -15.47 13.09 -5.17
CA GLY A 49 -15.07 14.01 -6.25
C GLY A 49 -13.65 14.57 -6.11
N GLY A 50 -12.77 13.86 -5.41
CA GLY A 50 -11.36 14.20 -5.24
C GLY A 50 -10.48 12.98 -5.02
N TYR A 51 -9.23 13.22 -4.65
CA TYR A 51 -8.29 12.20 -4.19
C TYR A 51 -7.77 12.56 -2.81
N GLU A 52 -7.83 11.59 -1.91
CA GLU A 52 -7.10 11.60 -0.65
C GLU A 52 -5.71 11.03 -0.90
N HIS A 53 -4.67 11.75 -0.46
CA HIS A 53 -3.28 11.34 -0.61
C HIS A 53 -2.76 10.85 0.73
N PHE A 54 -2.13 9.68 0.69
CA PHE A 54 -1.47 9.07 1.84
C PHE A 54 -0.03 8.76 1.48
N GLU A 55 0.88 9.11 2.38
CA GLU A 55 2.32 8.90 2.21
C GLU A 55 2.85 8.01 3.33
N ARG A 56 3.82 7.17 2.99
CA ARG A 56 4.45 6.27 3.96
C ARG A 56 5.13 7.11 5.05
N SER A 57 4.78 6.87 6.31
CA SER A 57 5.59 7.43 7.41
C SER A 57 6.87 6.61 7.57
N GLY A 58 8.04 7.26 7.65
CA GLY A 58 9.38 6.68 7.55
C GLY A 58 9.68 5.47 8.46
N ASP A 59 10.76 4.71 8.29
CA ASP A 59 11.99 4.98 7.54
C ASP A 59 12.28 3.90 6.49
N HIS A 60 13.02 4.30 5.48
CA HIS A 60 13.60 3.44 4.46
C HIS A 60 14.94 2.95 5.01
N ASP A 61 14.94 2.04 5.97
CA ASP A 61 16.20 1.44 6.44
C ASP A 61 16.03 -0.05 6.73
N GLY A 62 16.60 -0.84 5.83
CA GLY A 62 16.96 -2.23 6.09
C GLY A 62 15.81 -3.23 6.20
N LEU A 63 15.73 -4.11 5.20
CA LEU A 63 15.72 -5.55 5.43
C LEU A 63 14.88 -6.02 6.63
N ASN A 64 13.58 -6.16 6.41
CA ASN A 64 12.95 -7.35 6.97
C ASN A 64 12.15 -7.99 5.85
N ASP A 65 12.72 -9.07 5.33
CA ASP A 65 12.15 -10.07 4.43
C ASP A 65 10.97 -10.82 5.10
N ASP A 66 10.30 -10.18 6.05
CA ASP A 66 9.19 -10.74 6.80
C ASP A 66 7.91 -10.13 6.22
N ALA A 67 7.26 -10.92 5.38
CA ALA A 67 6.00 -10.59 4.69
C ALA A 67 4.82 -10.25 5.64
N SER A 68 5.05 -10.11 6.95
CA SER A 68 4.04 -9.82 7.98
C SER A 68 4.07 -8.38 8.50
N GLN A 69 4.89 -7.47 7.95
CA GLN A 69 4.89 -6.07 8.39
C GLN A 69 3.77 -5.25 7.73
N VAL A 70 2.78 -4.84 8.53
CA VAL A 70 1.78 -3.85 8.10
C VAL A 70 2.44 -2.47 7.99
N VAL A 71 2.45 -1.90 6.80
CA VAL A 71 3.02 -0.58 6.52
C VAL A 71 1.96 0.51 6.65
N VAL A 72 2.25 1.52 7.46
CA VAL A 72 1.33 2.63 7.70
C VAL A 72 1.58 3.77 6.72
N PHE A 73 0.52 4.20 6.03
CA PHE A 73 0.51 5.39 5.20
C PHE A 73 -0.38 6.44 5.86
N ARG A 74 0.20 7.60 6.18
CA ARG A 74 -0.52 8.70 6.82
C ARG A 74 -1.08 9.65 5.78
N TRP A 75 -2.30 10.09 6.01
CA TRP A 75 -2.95 11.10 5.17
C TRP A 75 -2.18 12.41 5.21
N THR A 76 -1.96 13.01 4.05
CA THR A 76 -1.23 14.26 3.91
C THR A 76 -2.11 15.39 3.39
N MET A 77 -2.86 15.14 2.32
CA MET A 77 -3.68 16.17 1.67
C MET A 77 -4.83 15.60 0.84
N ARG A 78 -5.73 16.48 0.42
CA ARG A 78 -6.79 16.19 -0.56
C ARG A 78 -6.66 17.08 -1.79
N THR A 79 -6.83 16.51 -2.99
CA THR A 79 -7.02 17.27 -4.24
C THR A 79 -8.45 17.12 -4.72
N LYS A 80 -9.12 18.23 -5.09
CA LYS A 80 -10.42 18.20 -5.77
C LYS A 80 -10.22 17.93 -7.27
N ILE A 81 -11.11 17.15 -7.90
CA ILE A 81 -11.17 17.07 -9.37
C ILE A 81 -11.86 18.35 -9.85
N ALA A 82 -11.21 19.10 -10.73
CA ALA A 82 -11.87 20.22 -11.40
C ALA A 82 -12.85 19.64 -12.44
N GLU A 83 -14.12 20.07 -12.35
CA GLU A 83 -15.14 19.85 -13.39
C GLU A 83 -14.98 20.87 -14.52
#